data_AF-A0A1W9QG74-F1
#
_entry.id   AF-A0A1W9QG74-F1
#
_cell.length_a   1.000
_cell.length_b   1.000
_cell.length_c   1.000
_cell.angle_alpha   90.00
_cell.angle_beta   90.00
_cell.angle_gamma   90.00
#
_symmetry.space_group_name_H-M   'P 1'
#
loop_
_entity.id
_entity.type
_entity.pdbx_description
1 polymer ?
#
loop_
_entity_poly.entity_id
_entity_poly.type
_entity_poly.pdbx_seq_one_letter_code
_entity_poly.pdbx_strand_id
1 'polypeptide(L)'
;MWGALIAPFALGAPAELGMPEADDAPGDGIYGRLDGDFSLSVGLGAEIDATRSAGRPSVGAALRYYQAIGVLLHYAQGVHEGDPLERRLVAGFLLEPLFLLRWPEFSHSGRAFPDLFFDSFGLHVGTALIEPRGGDFAQEVRLNVGAGLAVPLTCRAPGPFIRARYDLELLGAEPVHNVLLNLEWQFFWESPWLKRSLDRVGP
;
A
#
# COMPACT_ATOMS: atom_id res chain seq x y z
N MET A 1 -54.71 -19.30 -9.27
CA MET A 1 -53.87 -19.20 -10.49
C MET A 1 -53.13 -17.88 -10.38
N TRP A 2 -51.87 -17.91 -9.90
CA TRP A 2 -51.07 -16.74 -9.56
C TRP A 2 -50.09 -16.46 -10.69
N GLY A 3 -50.25 -15.32 -11.38
CA GLY A 3 -49.30 -14.85 -12.39
C GLY A 3 -48.43 -13.74 -11.79
N ALA A 4 -47.18 -14.06 -11.46
CA ALA A 4 -46.20 -13.08 -11.00
C ALA A 4 -45.57 -12.38 -12.22
N LEU A 5 -45.71 -11.05 -12.26
CA LEU A 5 -44.96 -10.15 -13.14
C LEU A 5 -43.53 -10.05 -12.62
N ILE A 6 -42.56 -10.51 -13.42
CA ILE A 6 -41.14 -10.22 -13.23
C ILE A 6 -40.82 -9.01 -14.09
N ALA A 7 -40.60 -7.85 -13.47
CA ALA A 7 -40.02 -6.70 -14.14
C ALA A 7 -38.49 -6.88 -14.20
N PRO A 8 -37.84 -6.72 -15.37
CA PRO A 8 -36.39 -6.72 -15.43
C PRO A 8 -35.86 -5.43 -14.79
N PHE A 9 -34.98 -5.59 -13.80
CA PHE A 9 -34.08 -4.53 -13.34
C PHE A 9 -33.19 -4.14 -14.52
N ALA A 10 -33.46 -2.98 -15.12
CA ALA A 10 -32.52 -2.36 -16.04
C ALA A 10 -31.31 -1.88 -15.22
N LEU A 11 -30.19 -2.61 -15.30
CA LEU A 11 -28.89 -2.11 -14.90
C LEU A 11 -28.59 -0.90 -15.79
N GLY A 12 -28.73 0.30 -15.25
CA GLY A 12 -28.20 1.50 -15.88
C GLY A 12 -26.69 1.34 -16.05
N ALA A 13 -26.19 1.58 -17.26
CA ALA A 13 -24.76 1.64 -17.52
C ALA A 13 -24.10 2.61 -16.51
N PRO A 14 -22.94 2.26 -15.93
CA PRO A 14 -22.24 3.20 -15.05
C PRO A 14 -21.99 4.48 -15.83
N ALA A 15 -22.42 5.61 -15.27
CA ALA A 15 -22.01 6.91 -15.77
C ALA A 15 -20.49 6.93 -15.82
N GLU A 16 -19.91 7.09 -17.01
CA GLU A 16 -18.48 7.31 -17.18
C GLU A 16 -18.16 8.64 -16.50
N LEU A 17 -17.74 8.56 -15.24
CA LEU A 17 -16.94 9.59 -14.61
C LEU A 17 -15.69 9.71 -15.48
N GLY A 18 -15.71 10.70 -16.38
CA GLY A 18 -14.58 11.05 -17.24
C GLY A 18 -13.39 11.36 -16.36
N MET A 19 -12.60 10.34 -16.07
CA MET A 19 -11.34 10.49 -15.37
C MET A 19 -10.37 11.13 -16.36
N PRO A 20 -9.61 12.16 -15.93
CA PRO A 20 -8.67 12.82 -16.79
C PRO A 20 -7.68 11.78 -17.34
N GLU A 21 -7.71 11.60 -18.65
CA GLU A 21 -6.72 10.84 -19.40
C GLU A 21 -5.38 11.53 -19.17
N ALA A 22 -4.35 10.76 -18.85
CA ALA A 22 -3.01 11.32 -18.74
C ALA A 22 -2.60 11.82 -20.13
N ASP A 23 -2.13 13.07 -20.20
CA ASP A 23 -1.60 13.64 -21.44
C ASP A 23 -0.38 12.82 -21.83
N ASP A 24 -0.46 12.06 -22.93
CA ASP A 24 0.60 11.23 -23.51
C ASP A 24 1.74 12.13 -24.02
N ALA A 25 2.45 12.79 -23.11
CA ALA A 25 3.65 13.54 -23.42
C ALA A 25 4.79 12.55 -23.73
N PRO A 26 5.44 12.63 -24.90
CA PRO A 26 6.57 11.76 -25.21
C PRO A 26 7.72 12.04 -24.25
N GLY A 27 7.99 11.10 -23.32
CA GLY A 27 9.03 11.19 -22.29
C GLY A 27 8.61 10.86 -20.85
N ASP A 28 7.33 10.59 -20.56
CA ASP A 28 6.83 10.27 -19.21
C ASP A 28 7.06 8.78 -18.88
N GLY A 29 8.06 8.42 -18.07
CA GLY A 29 8.58 7.04 -17.90
C GLY A 29 7.65 6.02 -17.20
N ILE A 30 6.44 5.80 -17.71
CA ILE A 30 5.29 5.09 -17.11
C ILE A 30 4.83 5.81 -15.82
N TYR A 31 4.00 6.82 -15.99
CA TYR A 31 3.30 7.58 -14.94
C TYR A 31 4.21 8.23 -13.88
N GLY A 32 5.45 8.57 -14.24
CA GLY A 32 6.49 9.06 -13.33
C GLY A 32 7.09 7.99 -12.40
N ARG A 33 6.87 6.70 -12.68
CA ARG A 33 7.38 5.60 -11.84
C ARG A 33 8.88 5.38 -11.96
N LEU A 34 9.43 5.72 -13.12
CA LEU A 34 10.84 5.61 -13.44
C LEU A 34 11.61 6.93 -13.27
N ASP A 35 11.00 7.93 -12.62
CA ASP A 35 11.67 9.19 -12.28
C ASP A 35 12.76 8.99 -11.20
N GLY A 36 12.88 7.79 -10.65
CA GLY A 36 13.89 7.39 -9.68
C GLY A 36 14.01 5.88 -9.53
N ASP A 37 15.17 5.42 -9.07
CA ASP A 37 15.40 4.02 -8.70
C ASP A 37 14.88 3.70 -7.30
N PHE A 38 14.71 4.72 -6.44
CA PHE A 38 14.10 4.60 -5.12
C PHE A 38 12.81 5.40 -5.00
N SER A 39 11.89 4.87 -4.19
CA SER A 39 10.72 5.62 -3.73
C SER A 39 10.50 5.49 -2.22
N LEU A 40 10.02 6.57 -1.61
CA LEU A 40 9.62 6.62 -0.21
C LEU A 40 8.14 6.97 -0.18
N SER A 41 7.33 6.12 0.46
CA SER A 41 5.98 6.48 0.85
C SER A 41 5.94 6.82 2.33
N VAL A 42 5.17 7.85 2.69
CA VAL A 42 4.84 8.18 4.08
C VAL A 42 3.33 8.40 4.14
N GLY A 43 2.67 7.84 5.14
CA GLY A 43 1.23 7.98 5.27
C GLY A 43 0.70 8.01 6.68
N LEU A 44 -0.48 8.59 6.81
CA LEU A 44 -1.21 8.73 8.06
C LEU A 44 -2.58 8.09 7.89
N GLY A 45 -3.10 7.49 8.95
CA GLY A 45 -4.32 6.71 8.84
C GLY A 45 -4.80 6.10 10.13
N ALA A 46 -5.55 5.03 9.99
CA ALA A 46 -6.07 4.25 11.11
C ALA A 46 -5.78 2.77 10.92
N GLU A 47 -5.51 2.09 12.03
CA GLU A 47 -5.50 0.65 12.16
C GLU A 47 -6.77 0.23 12.90
N ILE A 48 -7.41 -0.84 12.42
CA ILE A 48 -8.57 -1.46 13.02
C ILE A 48 -8.18 -2.88 13.38
N ASP A 49 -8.15 -3.18 14.68
CA ASP A 49 -8.07 -4.55 15.20
C ASP A 49 -9.40 -5.23 14.89
N ALA A 50 -9.42 -6.09 13.87
CA ALA A 50 -10.65 -6.74 13.41
C ALA A 50 -11.18 -7.77 14.43
N THR A 51 -10.33 -8.27 15.32
CA THR A 51 -10.73 -9.20 16.38
C THR A 51 -11.47 -8.47 17.50
N ARG A 52 -11.08 -7.23 17.80
CA ARG A 52 -11.62 -6.45 18.94
C ARG A 52 -12.45 -5.24 18.55
N SER A 53 -12.57 -4.94 17.25
CA SER A 53 -13.22 -3.73 16.72
C SER A 53 -12.65 -2.43 17.34
N ALA A 54 -11.34 -2.38 17.58
CA ALA A 54 -10.67 -1.21 18.16
C ALA A 54 -9.94 -0.42 17.06
N GLY A 55 -10.22 0.88 16.96
CA GLY A 55 -9.56 1.79 16.02
C GLY A 55 -8.42 2.57 16.67
N ARG A 56 -7.28 2.66 15.98
CA ARG A 56 -6.05 3.31 16.45
C ARG A 56 -5.51 4.26 15.39
N PRO A 57 -5.10 5.50 15.72
CA PRO A 57 -4.31 6.31 14.78
C PRO A 57 -3.02 5.58 14.42
N SER A 58 -2.60 5.73 13.17
CA SER A 58 -1.38 5.09 12.69
C SER A 58 -0.61 5.92 11.68
N VAL A 59 0.69 5.68 11.63
CA VAL A 59 1.63 6.26 10.66
C VAL A 59 2.42 5.13 10.01
N GLY A 60 2.61 5.21 8.71
CA GLY A 60 3.36 4.24 7.93
C GLY A 60 4.41 4.90 7.07
N ALA A 61 5.49 4.17 6.82
CA ALA A 61 6.47 4.53 5.81
C ALA A 61 6.92 3.26 5.06
N ALA A 62 7.23 3.38 3.77
CA ALA A 62 7.85 2.30 3.02
C ALA A 62 8.87 2.84 2.02
N LEU A 63 10.07 2.26 2.04
CA LEU A 63 11.14 2.54 1.10
C LEU A 63 11.19 1.40 0.09
N ARG A 64 11.10 1.71 -1.21
CA ARG A 64 11.09 0.72 -2.29
C ARG A 64 12.20 1.01 -3.28
N TYR A 65 12.76 -0.06 -3.84
CA TYR A 65 13.62 -0.06 -5.00
C TYR A 65 12.81 -0.49 -6.22
N TYR A 66 12.83 0.33 -7.27
CA TYR A 66 12.02 0.19 -8.49
C TYR A 66 10.54 -0.13 -8.25
N GLN A 67 9.97 0.38 -7.14
CA GLN A 67 8.59 0.09 -6.72
C GLN A 67 8.22 -1.39 -6.70
N ALA A 68 9.20 -2.25 -6.41
CA ALA A 68 9.02 -3.69 -6.50
C ALA A 68 9.39 -4.39 -5.20
N ILE A 69 10.51 -4.02 -4.59
CA ILE A 69 10.97 -4.61 -3.34
C ILE A 69 11.39 -3.52 -2.39
N GLY A 70 11.13 -3.70 -1.10
CA GLY A 70 11.36 -2.64 -0.14
C GLY A 70 11.33 -3.08 1.30
N VAL A 71 11.40 -2.09 2.17
CA VAL A 71 11.15 -2.23 3.59
C VAL A 71 9.97 -1.35 3.98
N LEU A 72 9.20 -1.80 4.96
CA LEU A 72 8.09 -1.05 5.53
C LEU A 72 8.29 -0.87 7.03
N LEU A 73 7.80 0.25 7.51
CA LEU A 73 7.67 0.57 8.93
C LEU A 73 6.25 1.06 9.16
N HIS A 74 5.62 0.59 10.22
CA HIS A 74 4.27 1.03 10.58
C HIS A 74 4.14 1.12 12.09
N TYR A 75 3.58 2.22 12.57
CA TYR A 75 3.37 2.48 13.98
C TYR A 75 1.91 2.81 14.24
N ALA A 76 1.32 2.16 15.25
CA ALA A 76 -0.02 2.45 15.74
C ALA A 76 0.01 2.64 17.27
N GLN A 77 -0.90 3.47 17.76
CA GLN A 77 -0.98 3.80 19.18
C GLN A 77 -2.42 3.71 19.67
N GLY A 78 -2.61 3.03 20.81
CA GLY A 78 -3.88 3.00 21.51
C GLY A 78 -4.19 4.36 22.12
N VAL A 79 -5.39 4.88 21.89
CA VAL A 79 -5.82 6.21 22.38
C VAL A 79 -6.92 6.15 23.44
N HIS A 80 -7.57 5.01 23.62
CA HIS A 80 -8.68 4.84 24.57
C HIS A 80 -8.29 3.90 25.70
N GLU A 81 -8.66 4.19 26.95
CA GLU A 81 -8.30 3.38 28.13
C GLU A 81 -8.68 1.89 28.00
N GLY A 82 -9.75 1.58 27.26
CA GLY A 82 -10.18 0.20 26.99
C GLY A 82 -9.38 -0.55 25.91
N ASP A 83 -8.43 0.09 25.23
CA ASP A 83 -7.56 -0.58 24.27
C ASP A 83 -6.46 -1.35 25.01
N PRO A 84 -6.37 -2.68 24.83
CA PRO A 84 -5.33 -3.50 25.45
C PRO A 84 -3.93 -3.25 24.85
N LEU A 85 -3.83 -2.52 23.75
CA LEU A 85 -2.57 -2.12 23.13
C LEU A 85 -2.23 -0.67 23.51
N GLU A 86 -1.02 -0.44 24.02
CA GLU A 86 -0.47 0.92 24.16
C GLU A 86 0.18 1.35 22.83
N ARG A 87 1.14 0.56 22.34
CA ARG A 87 1.93 0.85 21.14
C ARG A 87 2.17 -0.42 20.32
N ARG A 88 2.25 -0.26 19.01
CA ARG A 88 2.59 -1.32 18.05
C ARG A 88 3.52 -0.76 16.99
N LEU A 89 4.61 -1.48 16.73
CA LEU A 89 5.56 -1.16 15.67
C LEU A 89 5.77 -2.40 14.80
N VAL A 90 5.44 -2.30 13.51
CA VAL A 90 5.75 -3.32 12.51
C VAL A 90 6.92 -2.85 11.68
N ALA A 91 7.92 -3.72 11.54
CA ALA A 91 9.02 -3.55 10.61
C ALA A 91 9.17 -4.82 9.75
N GLY A 92 9.31 -4.67 8.44
CA GLY A 92 9.35 -5.82 7.54
C GLY A 92 9.81 -5.51 6.13
N PHE A 93 9.83 -6.56 5.31
CA PHE A 93 10.05 -6.49 3.88
C PHE A 93 8.72 -6.39 3.13
N LEU A 94 8.75 -5.66 2.02
CA LEU A 94 7.63 -5.44 1.12
C LEU A 94 8.00 -5.93 -0.28
N LEU A 95 7.05 -6.56 -0.96
CA LEU A 95 7.14 -6.98 -2.35
C LEU A 95 5.88 -6.53 -3.10
N GLU A 96 6.02 -5.74 -4.16
CA GLU A 96 4.96 -5.28 -5.07
C GLU A 96 5.19 -5.92 -6.45
N PRO A 97 4.75 -7.17 -6.66
CA PRO A 97 5.20 -7.98 -7.80
C PRO A 97 4.59 -7.54 -9.14
N LEU A 98 3.39 -6.93 -9.13
CA LEU A 98 2.61 -6.75 -10.35
C LEU A 98 3.24 -5.76 -11.33
N PHE A 99 3.95 -4.74 -10.83
CA PHE A 99 4.68 -3.83 -11.71
C PHE A 99 5.75 -4.54 -12.54
N LEU A 100 6.62 -5.32 -11.86
CA LEU A 100 7.71 -6.02 -12.55
C LEU A 100 7.21 -7.11 -13.49
N LEU A 101 6.10 -7.77 -13.15
CA LEU A 101 5.51 -8.81 -14.00
C LEU A 101 4.89 -8.20 -15.26
N ARG A 102 4.30 -7.01 -15.17
CA ARG A 102 3.64 -6.34 -16.30
C ARG A 102 4.59 -5.54 -17.19
N TRP A 103 5.74 -5.13 -16.64
CA TRP A 103 6.77 -4.39 -17.36
C TRP A 103 7.27 -5.07 -18.65
N PRO A 104 7.78 -6.32 -18.64
CA PRO A 104 8.34 -6.95 -19.83
C PRO A 104 7.28 -7.38 -20.86
N GLU A 105 6.03 -7.54 -20.45
CA GLU A 105 4.94 -8.01 -21.31
C GLU A 105 4.24 -6.88 -22.08
N PHE A 106 4.63 -5.62 -21.86
CA PHE A 106 3.91 -4.43 -22.35
C PHE A 106 2.41 -4.47 -22.01
N SER A 107 2.02 -5.13 -20.91
CA SER A 107 0.61 -5.34 -20.52
C SER A 107 0.01 -4.16 -19.74
N HIS A 108 0.57 -2.97 -19.97
CA HIS A 108 0.01 -1.72 -19.49
C HIS A 108 -1.16 -1.34 -20.39
N SER A 109 -2.28 -0.95 -19.78
CA SER A 109 -3.48 -0.58 -20.54
C SER A 109 -3.35 0.79 -21.21
N GLY A 110 -2.27 1.53 -20.90
CA GLY A 110 -2.09 2.95 -21.25
C GLY A 110 -2.83 3.88 -20.29
N ARG A 111 -3.77 3.35 -19.49
CA ARG A 111 -4.57 4.13 -18.55
C ARG A 111 -3.89 4.17 -17.18
N ALA A 112 -3.43 5.35 -16.79
CA ALA A 112 -2.69 5.57 -15.55
C ALA A 112 -3.40 5.00 -14.31
N PHE A 113 -4.68 5.33 -14.11
CA PHE A 113 -5.39 4.93 -12.90
C PHE A 113 -5.45 3.40 -12.67
N PRO A 114 -6.01 2.59 -13.59
CA PRO A 114 -6.09 1.15 -13.36
C PRO A 114 -4.71 0.50 -13.29
N ASP A 115 -3.74 0.96 -14.07
CA ASP A 115 -2.39 0.43 -14.03
C ASP A 115 -1.72 0.69 -12.67
N LEU A 116 -1.78 1.92 -12.16
CA LEU A 116 -1.29 2.27 -10.83
C LEU A 116 -2.03 1.55 -9.70
N PHE A 117 -3.34 1.36 -9.83
CA PHE A 117 -4.14 0.63 -8.85
C PHE A 117 -3.69 -0.83 -8.74
N PHE A 118 -3.64 -1.57 -9.86
CA PHE A 118 -3.23 -2.97 -9.82
C PHE A 118 -1.77 -3.11 -9.39
N ASP A 119 -0.89 -2.25 -9.87
CA ASP A 119 0.53 -2.37 -9.59
C ASP A 119 0.90 -2.00 -8.15
N SER A 120 -0.02 -1.38 -7.40
CA SER A 120 0.15 -1.10 -5.98
C SER A 120 -0.05 -2.31 -5.06
N PHE A 121 -0.47 -3.46 -5.63
CA PHE A 121 -0.64 -4.69 -4.88
C PHE A 121 0.68 -5.11 -4.25
N GLY A 122 0.70 -5.20 -2.93
CA GLY A 122 1.88 -5.51 -2.15
C GLY A 122 1.65 -6.68 -1.20
N LEU A 123 2.69 -7.48 -1.02
CA LEU A 123 2.80 -8.53 -0.01
C LEU A 123 3.90 -8.13 0.97
N HIS A 124 3.74 -8.44 2.24
CA HIS A 124 4.77 -8.16 3.23
C HIS A 124 4.93 -9.25 4.27
N VAL A 125 6.14 -9.29 4.84
CA VAL A 125 6.51 -10.15 5.95
C VAL A 125 7.48 -9.40 6.86
N GLY A 126 7.31 -9.52 8.17
CA GLY A 126 8.08 -8.79 9.14
C GLY A 126 7.80 -9.20 10.56
N THR A 127 8.10 -8.30 11.48
CA THR A 127 7.91 -8.50 12.92
C THR A 127 7.06 -7.37 13.48
N ALA A 128 6.08 -7.71 14.32
CA ALA A 128 5.33 -6.76 15.13
C ALA A 128 5.91 -6.76 16.55
N LEU A 129 6.35 -5.59 17.00
CA LEU A 129 6.75 -5.28 18.37
C LEU A 129 5.57 -4.63 19.07
N ILE A 130 5.10 -5.24 20.15
CA ILE A 130 3.85 -4.91 20.80
C ILE A 130 4.13 -4.51 22.25
N GLU A 131 3.51 -3.41 22.64
CA GLU A 131 3.42 -2.94 24.02
C GLU A 131 1.97 -3.07 24.49
N PRO A 132 1.67 -4.05 25.36
CA PRO A 132 0.39 -4.13 26.02
C PRO A 132 0.14 -2.93 26.92
N ARG A 133 -1.12 -2.61 27.18
CA ARG A 133 -1.51 -1.55 28.10
C ARG A 133 -0.95 -1.82 29.50
N GLY A 134 -0.14 -0.88 30.01
CA GLY A 134 0.54 -1.01 31.30
C GLY A 134 1.74 -1.96 31.31
N GLY A 135 2.18 -2.42 30.13
CA GLY A 135 3.38 -3.23 29.93
C GLY A 135 4.57 -2.42 29.42
N ASP A 136 5.63 -3.14 29.03
CA ASP A 136 6.85 -2.55 28.46
C ASP A 136 6.86 -2.65 26.92
N PHE A 137 7.59 -1.74 26.27
CA PHE A 137 7.73 -1.77 24.81
C PHE A 137 8.39 -3.08 24.34
N ALA A 138 7.82 -3.67 23.29
CA ALA A 138 8.26 -4.95 22.72
C ALA A 138 8.21 -6.14 23.72
N GLN A 139 7.36 -6.06 24.75
CA GLN A 139 7.07 -7.17 25.64
C GLN A 139 6.50 -8.39 24.87
N GLU A 140 5.77 -8.13 23.79
CA GLU A 140 5.33 -9.15 22.84
C GLU A 140 5.98 -8.92 21.47
N VAL A 141 6.51 -9.99 20.87
CA VAL A 141 7.04 -9.99 19.50
C VAL A 141 6.32 -11.05 18.70
N ARG A 142 5.76 -10.65 17.55
CA ARG A 142 4.96 -11.53 16.69
C ARG A 142 5.48 -11.52 15.27
N LEU A 143 5.30 -12.64 14.56
CA LEU A 143 5.51 -12.69 13.12
C LEU A 143 4.35 -11.96 12.45
N ASN A 144 4.65 -11.02 11.57
CA ASN A 144 3.64 -10.26 10.82
C ASN A 144 3.74 -10.64 9.34
N VAL A 145 2.61 -11.01 8.74
CA VAL A 145 2.49 -11.25 7.29
C VAL A 145 1.23 -10.55 6.80
N GLY A 146 1.23 -10.10 5.55
CA GLY A 146 0.03 -9.45 5.06
C GLY A 146 0.10 -9.01 3.60
N ALA A 147 -0.96 -8.34 3.18
CA ALA A 147 -1.13 -7.87 1.83
C ALA A 147 -1.82 -6.50 1.83
N GLY A 148 -1.63 -5.71 0.78
CA GLY A 148 -2.27 -4.43 0.64
C GLY A 148 -2.45 -4.01 -0.81
N LEU A 149 -3.34 -3.04 -1.01
CA LEU A 149 -3.65 -2.44 -2.30
C LEU A 149 -3.91 -0.95 -2.08
N ALA A 150 -3.60 -0.13 -3.07
CA ALA A 150 -3.75 1.31 -2.96
C ALA A 150 -4.50 1.91 -4.16
N VAL A 151 -5.43 2.81 -3.86
CA VAL A 151 -6.17 3.57 -4.87
C VAL A 151 -5.42 4.87 -5.13
N PRO A 152 -4.92 5.10 -6.35
CA PRO A 152 -4.30 6.37 -6.70
C PRO A 152 -5.35 7.48 -6.68
N LEU A 153 -5.02 8.64 -6.09
CA LEU A 153 -5.89 9.83 -6.17
C LEU A 153 -5.52 10.74 -7.34
N THR A 154 -4.42 10.45 -8.03
CA THR A 154 -3.93 11.18 -9.21
C THR A 154 -3.47 10.21 -10.29
N CYS A 155 -3.46 10.64 -11.55
CA CYS A 155 -2.93 9.84 -12.67
C CYS A 155 -1.38 9.78 -12.71
N ARG A 156 -0.71 9.97 -11.57
CA ARG A 156 0.75 9.99 -11.42
C ARG A 156 1.16 9.13 -10.23
N ALA A 157 2.27 8.41 -10.37
CA ALA A 157 2.85 7.63 -9.29
C ALA A 157 3.45 8.51 -8.17
N PRO A 158 4.14 9.63 -8.47
CA PRO A 158 4.38 10.68 -7.48
C PRO A 158 3.05 11.34 -7.13
N GLY A 159 2.41 10.89 -6.05
CA GLY A 159 1.09 11.39 -5.69
C GLY A 159 0.51 10.75 -4.44
N PRO A 160 -0.65 11.23 -4.01
CA PRO A 160 -1.36 10.66 -2.90
C PRO A 160 -2.12 9.38 -3.29
N PHE A 161 -2.10 8.39 -2.40
CA PHE A 161 -2.78 7.11 -2.53
C PHE A 161 -3.59 6.82 -1.27
N ILE A 162 -4.76 6.19 -1.40
CA ILE A 162 -5.44 5.57 -0.27
C ILE A 162 -5.06 4.10 -0.25
N ARG A 163 -4.23 3.69 0.71
CA ARG A 163 -3.80 2.31 0.89
C ARG A 163 -4.67 1.59 1.91
N ALA A 164 -5.23 0.47 1.50
CA ALA A 164 -5.80 -0.53 2.39
C ALA A 164 -4.79 -1.66 2.58
N ARG A 165 -4.49 -2.04 3.82
CA ARG A 165 -3.59 -3.15 4.14
C ARG A 165 -4.26 -4.09 5.14
N TYR A 166 -4.02 -5.37 4.99
CA TYR A 166 -4.40 -6.40 5.93
C TYR A 166 -3.15 -7.05 6.49
N ASP A 167 -3.07 -7.11 7.81
CA ASP A 167 -1.97 -7.70 8.57
C ASP A 167 -2.51 -8.88 9.39
N LEU A 168 -1.79 -10.00 9.31
CA LEU A 168 -1.97 -11.17 10.16
C LEU A 168 -0.75 -11.31 11.06
N GLU A 169 -0.99 -11.30 12.36
CA GLU A 169 0.03 -11.56 13.37
C GLU A 169 -0.09 -12.97 13.91
N LEU A 170 1.03 -13.67 13.88
CA LEU A 170 1.19 -15.07 14.24
C LEU A 170 2.14 -15.21 15.43
N LEU A 171 2.23 -16.42 15.98
CA LEU A 171 3.10 -16.80 17.09
C LEU A 171 2.70 -16.20 18.47
N GLY A 172 1.52 -15.59 18.56
CA GLY A 172 0.86 -15.29 19.84
C GLY A 172 -0.05 -16.43 20.30
N ALA A 173 -0.72 -16.25 21.45
CA ALA A 173 -1.74 -17.20 21.93
C ALA A 173 -2.88 -17.38 20.91
N GLU A 174 -3.24 -16.30 20.24
CA GLU A 174 -4.24 -16.28 19.16
C GLU A 174 -3.73 -15.40 18.00
N PRO A 175 -4.07 -15.74 16.75
CA PRO A 175 -3.84 -14.86 15.61
C PRO A 175 -4.57 -13.53 15.79
N VAL A 176 -3.92 -12.42 15.41
CA VAL A 176 -4.52 -11.08 15.42
C VAL A 176 -4.60 -10.57 14.00
N HIS A 177 -5.76 -10.00 13.67
CA HIS A 177 -6.06 -9.48 12.34
C HIS A 177 -6.19 -7.96 12.43
N ASN A 178 -5.37 -7.24 11.67
CA ASN A 178 -5.46 -5.78 11.61
C ASN A 178 -5.78 -5.35 10.18
N VAL A 179 -6.71 -4.41 10.03
CA VAL A 179 -7.00 -3.73 8.77
C VAL A 179 -6.54 -2.29 8.91
N LEU A 180 -5.74 -1.83 7.96
CA LEU A 180 -5.16 -0.51 7.96
C LEU A 180 -5.67 0.29 6.77
N LEU A 181 -5.97 1.55 7.00
CA LEU A 181 -6.35 2.50 5.96
C LEU A 181 -5.51 3.77 6.12
N ASN A 182 -4.64 4.04 5.15
CA ASN A 182 -3.70 5.14 5.18
C ASN A 182 -3.81 6.00 3.93
N LEU A 183 -3.75 7.32 4.11
CA LEU A 183 -3.45 8.27 3.04
C LEU A 183 -1.94 8.41 2.96
N GLU A 184 -1.35 7.97 1.85
CA GLU A 184 0.10 7.92 1.63
C GLU A 184 0.52 8.91 0.54
N TRP A 185 1.68 9.54 0.71
CA TRP A 185 2.35 10.33 -0.32
C TRP A 185 3.64 9.63 -0.74
N GLN A 186 3.90 9.59 -2.05
CA GLN A 186 5.08 8.95 -2.61
C GLN A 186 6.07 9.96 -3.20
N PHE A 187 7.34 9.76 -2.88
CA PHE A 187 8.47 10.58 -3.34
C PHE A 187 9.48 9.69 -4.06
N PHE A 188 10.07 10.20 -5.13
CA PHE A 188 11.01 9.48 -6.00
C PHE A 188 12.34 10.20 -6.05
N TRP A 189 13.44 9.46 -6.11
CA TRP A 189 14.77 10.01 -6.38
C TRP A 189 15.67 8.98 -7.05
N GLU A 190 16.64 9.49 -7.81
CA GLU A 190 17.74 8.70 -8.34
C GLU A 190 18.90 8.62 -7.34
N SER A 191 19.47 7.44 -7.17
CA SER A 191 20.68 7.29 -6.39
C SER A 191 21.90 7.88 -7.13
N PRO A 192 22.75 8.67 -6.46
CA PRO A 192 23.96 9.24 -7.07
C PRO A 192 24.96 8.19 -7.59
N TRP A 193 24.86 6.96 -7.08
CA TRP A 193 25.77 5.86 -7.39
C TRP A 193 25.47 5.25 -8.76
N LEU A 194 24.18 5.07 -9.11
CA LEU A 194 23.77 4.50 -10.39
C LEU A 194 24.18 5.40 -11.56
N LYS A 195 24.03 6.72 -11.38
CA LYS A 195 24.43 7.72 -12.36
C LYS A 195 25.92 7.64 -12.71
N ARG A 196 26.78 7.52 -11.69
CA ARG A 196 28.23 7.37 -11.90
C ARG A 196 28.62 6.06 -12.59
N SER A 197 27.88 4.97 -12.37
CA SER A 197 28.16 3.71 -13.07
C SER A 197 27.78 3.77 -14.54
N LEU A 198 26.67 4.44 -14.89
CA LEU A 198 26.26 4.61 -16.28
C LEU A 198 27.22 5.56 -17.02
N ASP A 199 27.68 6.62 -16.37
CA ASP A 199 28.65 7.57 -16.95
C ASP A 199 30.02 6.93 -17.23
N ARG A 200 30.40 5.87 -16.50
CA ARG A 200 31.64 5.11 -16.74
C ARG A 200 31.54 4.11 -17.89
N VAL A 201 30.34 3.81 -18.34
CA VAL A 201 30.06 2.82 -19.40
C VAL A 201 29.64 3.51 -20.71
N GLY A 202 29.56 4.85 -20.72
CA GLY A 202 29.45 5.66 -21.95
C GLY A 202 30.70 5.54 -22.84
N PRO A 203 30.53 5.69 -24.17
CA PRO A 203 31.30 5.03 -25.24
C PRO A 203 32.80 5.27 -25.25
#